data_AF-A0A7K2NS81-F1
#
_entry.id   AF-A0A7K2NS81-F1
#
_cell.length_a   1.000
_cell.length_b   1.000
_cell.length_c   1.000
_cell.angle_alpha   90.00
_cell.angle_beta   90.00
_cell.angle_gamma   90.00
#
_symmetry.space_group_name_H-M   'P 1'
#
loop_
_entity.id
_entity.type
_entity.pdbx_description
1 polymer ?
#
loop_
_entity_poly.entity_id
_entity_poly.type
_entity_poly.pdbx_seq_one_letter_code
_entity_poly.pdbx_strand_id
1 'polypeptide(L)' 'MRISVSSDMDEPVARLLVEELRARGHEVRTHGALSPGADPRWAA' A
#
# COMPACT_ATOMS: atom_id res chain seq x y z
N MET A 1 -0.88 -13.06 5.77
CA MET A 1 -2.15 -12.27 5.90
C MET A 1 -2.30 -11.41 4.66
N ARG A 2 -3.54 -11.12 4.24
CA ARG A 2 -3.81 -10.16 3.17
C ARG A 2 -4.06 -8.79 3.77
N ILE A 3 -3.26 -7.80 3.37
CA ILE A 3 -3.25 -6.46 3.97
C ILE A 3 -3.36 -5.43 2.84
N SER A 4 -4.35 -4.55 2.93
CA SER A 4 -4.44 -3.38 2.06
C SER A 4 -3.75 -2.19 2.73
N VAL A 5 -2.85 -1.54 2.01
CA VAL A 5 -2.14 -0.34 2.47
C VAL A 5 -2.45 0.80 1.51
N SER A 6 -2.90 1.92 2.05
CA SER A 6 -3.21 3.12 1.29
C SER A 6 -2.50 4.32 1.91
N SER A 7 -2.01 5.23 1.08
CA SER A 7 -1.51 6.52 1.53
C SER A 7 -1.99 7.61 0.59
N ASP A 8 -2.27 8.78 1.13
CA ASP A 8 -2.64 9.99 0.39
C ASP A 8 -1.41 10.72 -0.18
N MET A 9 -0.21 10.44 0.34
CA MET A 9 1.06 11.01 -0.12
C MET A 9 2.10 9.91 -0.36
N ASP A 10 3.01 10.14 -1.31
CA ASP A 10 4.09 9.20 -1.64
C ASP A 10 5.31 9.43 -0.74
N GLU A 11 5.12 9.19 0.57
CA GLU A 11 6.14 9.43 1.59
C GLU A 11 7.00 8.18 1.84
N PRO A 12 8.30 8.33 2.18
CA PRO A 12 9.20 7.21 2.42
C PRO A 12 8.68 6.20 3.45
N VAL A 13 7.99 6.67 4.49
CA VAL A 13 7.41 5.81 5.54
C VAL A 13 6.37 4.83 4.99
N ALA A 14 5.57 5.25 4.02
CA ALA A 14 4.53 4.42 3.43
C ALA A 14 5.13 3.29 2.58
N ARG A 15 6.23 3.58 1.86
CA ARG A 15 7.00 2.58 1.10
C ARG A 15 7.71 1.59 2.03
N LEU A 16 8.39 2.10 3.09
CA LEU A 16 9.06 1.27 4.10
C LEU A 16 8.09 0.31 4.78
N LEU A 17 6.88 0.77 5.13
CA LEU A 17 5.85 -0.09 5.70
C LEU A 17 5.47 -1.24 4.75
N VAL A 18 5.27 -0.95 3.45
CA VAL A 18 4.94 -1.97 2.45
C VAL A 18 6.06 -3.00 2.31
N GLU A 19 7.31 -2.54 2.28
CA GLU A 19 8.49 -3.41 2.21
C GLU A 19 8.58 -4.33 3.43
N GLU A 20 8.43 -3.79 4.64
CA GLU A 20 8.46 -4.56 5.89
C GLU A 20 7.33 -5.58 5.99
N LEU A 21 6.12 -5.22 5.55
CA LEU A 21 5.00 -6.16 5.54
C LEU A 21 5.23 -7.30 4.53
N ARG A 22 5.79 -7.01 3.36
CA ARG A 22 6.16 -8.04 2.38
C ARG A 22 7.26 -8.94 2.91
N ALA A 23 8.30 -8.38 3.54
CA ALA A 23 9.42 -9.13 4.12
C ALA A 23 8.96 -10.12 5.19
N ARG A 24 7.88 -9.81 5.93
CA ARG A 24 7.26 -10.69 6.92
C ARG A 24 6.31 -11.75 6.32
N GLY A 25 6.20 -11.82 4.99
CA GLY A 25 5.38 -12.82 4.29
C GLY A 25 3.90 -12.45 4.18
N HIS A 26 3.56 -11.15 4.27
CA HIS A 26 2.19 -10.69 4.02
C HIS A 26 1.94 -10.44 2.52
N GLU A 27 0.73 -10.75 2.06
CA GLU A 27 0.24 -10.36 0.74
C GLU A 27 -0.25 -8.91 0.84
N VAL A 28 0.48 -7.97 0.25
CA VAL A 28 0.22 -6.53 0.37
C VAL A 28 -0.34 -5.96 -0.94
N ARG A 29 -1.52 -5.32 -0.86
CA ARG A 29 -2.11 -4.54 -1.95
C ARG A 29 -1.99 -3.05 -1.65
N THR A 30 -1.43 -2.29 -2.59
CA THR A 30 -1.22 -0.85 -2.44
C THR A 30 -2.31 -0.03 -3.14
N HIS A 31 -2.70 1.07 -2.52
CA HIS A 31 -3.72 2.01 -3.00
C HIS A 31 -3.28 3.46 -2.78
N GLY A 32 -3.98 4.41 -3.41
CA GLY A 32 -3.68 5.84 -3.30
C GLY A 32 -2.37 6.20 -3.99
N ALA A 33 -1.58 7.08 -3.36
CA ALA A 33 -0.29 7.54 -3.88
C ALA A 33 0.72 6.39 -4.12
N LEU A 34 0.56 5.25 -3.43
CA LEU A 34 1.40 4.05 -3.60
C LEU A 34 1.03 3.19 -4.83
N SER A 35 -0.01 3.56 -5.57
CA SER A 35 -0.43 2.88 -6.79
C SER A 35 -0.89 3.91 -7.83
N PRO A 36 0.06 4.60 -8.49
CA PRO A 36 -0.26 5.66 -9.44
C PRO A 36 -1.18 5.16 -10.55
N GLY A 37 -2.29 5.87 -10.78
CA GLY A 37 -3.29 5.51 -11.79
C GLY A 37 -4.33 4.48 -11.34
N ALA A 38 -4.29 4.00 -10.10
CA ALA A 38 -5.35 3.15 -9.55
C ALA A 38 -6.65 3.92 -9.29
N ASP A 39 -7.81 3.24 -9.36
CA ASP A 39 -9.10 3.84 -9.01
C ASP A 39 -9.04 4.33 -7.54
N PRO A 40 -9.32 5.62 -7.27
CA PRO A 40 -9.34 6.15 -5.91
C PRO A 40 -10.43 5.51 -5.02
N ARG A 41 -11.43 4.83 -5.60
CA ARG A 41 -12.50 4.11 -4.88
C ARG A 41 -12.11 2.67 -4.59
N TRP A 42 -11.04 2.47 -3.84
CA TRP A 42 -10.47 1.15 -3.60
C TRP A 42 -11.16 0.34 -2.47
N ALA A 43 -11.97 0.99 -1.63
CA ALA A 43 -12.61 0.39 -0.45
C ALA A 43 -14.13 0.14 -0.64
N ALA A 44 -14.55 -0.14 -1.88
CA ALA A 44 -15.95 -0.39 -2.24
C ALA A 44 -16.49 -1.73 -1.70
#